data_AF-A0A5C9ELJ5-F1
#
_entry.id   AF-A0A5C9ELJ5-F1
#
_cell.length_a   1.000
_cell.length_b   1.000
_cell.length_c   1.000
_cell.angle_alpha   90.00
_cell.angle_beta   90.00
_cell.angle_gamma   90.00
#
_symmetry.space_group_name_H-M   'P 1'
#
loop_
_entity.id
_entity.type
_entity.pdbx_description
1 polymer ?
#
loop_
_entity_poly.entity_id
_entity_poly.type
_entity_poly.pdbx_seq_one_letter_code
_entity_poly.pdbx_strand_id
1 'polypeptide(L)'
;MIFQGLFNVLNLYLNEIYLFYDSIDNYFKKKLYEKFEARLNNDSFDSIMDDIVEYLEEEFMKLGFLKDEMEHYYIFQLSEIKDMENGKIRSLVQFYDKIIPVINEFFLEKIFEYIIDDEAAASTMSTLRSKELLPISFIMELRNLKTLFERNPSKVENLRKYIKLRDKIIGKLLNNKKKIERVNDSKYPRDKLQLFYMLYRIIAFFNLQQFFDFTEIRDFIENNMDDWLDTIPLVSLKNPDLYYCGIYLAEELSIPIDETTVKYFLLNVYDENIDEFEAPLVEATNQVYFFLESAWLVDLELSEIQIKELLKGDKKYYESNYLKNLETSQLVLILKIYKILGVYNSTDPRIIKSIIREIDQRITSDGIIQYRDGFISSEATYHVILSYYMREDVKKLKKYDFIDRIISRIYRNLEILVISEETNYDLVSEIFYSCETLRLLNCIEMKNVLVHLVNHLFPSEVCNKLNECKELAEITEFNDYCRHVKVNKITGEKILK
;
A
#
# COMPACT_ATOMS: atom_id res chain seq x y z
N MET A 1 -2.25 -0.59 7.14
CA MET A 1 -2.85 -0.34 5.79
C MET A 1 -3.86 -1.41 5.37
N ILE A 2 -3.48 -2.69 5.18
CA ILE A 2 -4.44 -3.72 4.70
C ILE A 2 -5.58 -4.05 5.69
N PHE A 3 -5.46 -3.64 6.96
CA PHE A 3 -6.52 -3.79 7.97
C PHE A 3 -7.43 -2.56 8.09
N GLN A 4 -7.07 -1.42 7.50
CA GLN A 4 -7.80 -0.16 7.71
C GLN A 4 -9.27 -0.28 7.26
N GLY A 5 -9.52 -0.95 6.14
CA GLY A 5 -10.89 -1.24 5.71
C GLY A 5 -11.64 -2.11 6.71
N LEU A 6 -10.97 -3.07 7.36
CA LEU A 6 -11.58 -3.92 8.39
C LEU A 6 -11.90 -3.13 9.66
N PHE A 7 -10.99 -2.27 10.13
CA PHE A 7 -11.22 -1.39 11.27
C PHE A 7 -12.43 -0.47 11.04
N ASN A 8 -12.52 0.10 9.84
CA ASN A 8 -13.66 0.91 9.41
C ASN A 8 -14.98 0.14 9.47
N VAL A 9 -14.98 -1.15 9.13
CA VAL A 9 -16.18 -1.99 9.27
C VAL A 9 -16.55 -2.19 10.73
N LEU A 10 -15.60 -2.46 11.63
CA LEU A 10 -15.90 -2.60 13.06
C LEU A 10 -16.43 -1.30 13.65
N ASN A 11 -15.79 -0.16 13.34
CA ASN A 11 -16.21 1.16 13.81
C ASN A 11 -17.66 1.49 13.42
N LEU A 12 -18.08 1.10 12.22
CA LEU A 12 -19.45 1.29 11.76
C LEU A 12 -20.44 0.24 12.29
N TYR A 13 -19.97 -0.98 12.56
CA TYR A 13 -20.83 -2.08 12.94
C TYR A 13 -21.09 -2.16 14.45
N LEU A 14 -20.08 -1.89 15.28
CA LEU A 14 -20.12 -1.99 16.73
C LEU A 14 -20.43 -0.62 17.34
N ASN A 15 -21.60 -0.46 17.96
CA ASN A 15 -22.03 0.83 18.46
C ASN A 15 -21.24 1.26 19.70
N GLU A 16 -20.72 0.29 20.46
CA GLU A 16 -20.08 0.50 21.76
C GLU A 16 -18.56 0.37 21.70
N ILE A 17 -17.97 0.44 20.50
CA ILE A 17 -16.52 0.33 20.29
C ILE A 17 -15.73 1.49 20.90
N TYR A 18 -16.34 2.68 21.02
CA TYR A 18 -15.71 3.83 21.68
C TYR A 18 -15.39 3.54 23.17
N LEU A 19 -16.24 2.78 23.87
CA LEU A 19 -15.98 2.38 25.26
C LEU A 19 -14.75 1.47 25.37
N PHE A 20 -14.51 0.67 24.34
CA PHE A 20 -13.32 -0.17 24.26
C PHE A 20 -12.08 0.70 24.07
N TYR A 21 -12.10 1.66 23.15
CA TYR A 21 -11.01 2.62 22.98
C TYR A 21 -10.75 3.38 24.29
N ASP A 22 -11.78 3.94 24.94
CA ASP A 22 -11.63 4.64 26.21
C ASP A 22 -10.95 3.79 27.30
N SER A 23 -11.25 2.49 27.34
CA SER A 23 -10.66 1.57 28.30
C SER A 23 -9.17 1.30 28.02
N ILE A 24 -8.81 1.09 26.75
CA ILE A 24 -7.41 0.95 26.32
C ILE A 24 -6.64 2.24 26.56
N ASP A 25 -7.22 3.37 26.17
CA ASP A 25 -6.60 4.67 26.29
C ASP A 25 -6.29 5.00 27.75
N ASN A 26 -7.29 4.86 28.63
CA ASN A 26 -7.10 5.10 30.06
C ASN A 26 -6.05 4.18 30.69
N TYR A 27 -5.96 2.92 30.25
CA TYR A 27 -4.94 1.99 30.72
C TYR A 27 -3.52 2.47 30.37
N PHE A 28 -3.25 2.69 29.08
CA PHE A 28 -1.90 3.05 28.63
C PHE A 28 -1.50 4.44 29.09
N LYS A 29 -2.42 5.41 29.07
CA LYS A 29 -2.19 6.75 29.61
C LYS A 29 -1.79 6.66 31.09
N LYS A 30 -2.56 5.96 31.91
CA LYS A 30 -2.22 5.78 33.33
C LYS A 30 -0.83 5.15 33.52
N LYS A 31 -0.54 4.07 32.77
CA LYS A 31 0.74 3.35 32.87
C LYS A 31 1.95 4.22 32.52
N LEU A 32 1.86 4.97 31.43
CA LEU A 32 2.93 5.86 30.99
C LEU A 32 3.16 7.01 31.98
N TYR A 33 2.10 7.64 32.47
CA TYR A 33 2.23 8.72 33.45
C TYR A 33 2.82 8.22 34.77
N GLU A 34 2.32 7.11 35.32
CA GLU A 34 2.86 6.49 36.55
C GLU A 34 4.36 6.20 36.45
N LYS A 35 4.84 5.81 35.26
CA LYS A 35 6.24 5.41 35.03
C LYS A 35 7.17 6.59 34.73
N PHE A 36 6.72 7.56 33.94
CA PHE A 36 7.60 8.56 33.32
C PHE A 36 7.38 10.00 33.79
N GLU A 37 6.29 10.32 34.51
CA GLU A 37 5.97 11.68 34.96
C GLU A 37 7.14 12.36 35.70
N ALA A 38 7.82 11.63 36.59
CA ALA A 38 8.94 12.17 37.36
C ALA A 38 10.20 12.44 36.52
N ARG A 39 10.42 11.68 35.43
CA ARG A 39 11.60 11.80 34.55
C ARG A 39 11.44 12.93 33.54
N LEU A 40 10.21 13.17 33.09
CA LEU A 40 9.88 14.25 32.15
C LEU A 40 10.17 15.66 32.68
N ASN A 41 10.28 15.82 34.00
CA ASN A 41 10.64 17.09 34.62
C ASN A 41 12.16 17.38 34.61
N ASN A 42 13.00 16.36 34.36
CA ASN A 42 14.45 16.45 34.51
C ASN A 42 15.24 16.11 33.24
N ASP A 43 14.72 15.21 32.41
CA ASP A 43 15.37 14.72 31.18
C ASP A 43 14.72 15.33 29.93
N SER A 44 15.48 15.47 28.83
CA SER A 44 14.91 15.87 27.55
C SER A 44 14.02 14.76 26.99
N PHE A 45 12.85 15.09 26.45
CA PHE A 45 11.89 14.11 25.93
C PHE A 45 12.51 13.07 25.00
N ASP A 46 13.39 13.51 24.09
CA ASP A 46 14.11 12.65 23.13
C ASP A 46 14.93 11.54 23.80
N SER A 47 15.44 11.79 25.02
CA SER A 47 16.26 10.81 25.77
C SER A 47 15.43 9.76 26.50
N ILE A 48 14.13 10.01 26.71
CA ILE A 48 13.21 9.09 27.40
C ILE A 48 12.42 8.23 26.39
N MET A 49 12.44 8.61 25.11
CA MET A 49 11.65 7.97 24.06
C MET A 49 11.92 6.47 23.90
N ASP A 50 13.19 6.06 23.89
CA ASP A 50 13.55 4.64 23.74
C ASP A 50 13.05 3.82 24.95
N ASP A 51 13.17 4.38 26.16
CA ASP A 51 12.64 3.76 27.37
C ASP A 51 11.10 3.63 27.34
N ILE A 52 10.39 4.59 26.73
CA ILE A 52 8.94 4.54 26.58
C ILE A 52 8.55 3.42 25.60
N VAL A 53 9.25 3.30 24.46
CA VAL A 53 8.99 2.25 23.47
C VAL A 53 9.21 0.86 24.09
N GLU A 54 10.34 0.67 24.80
CA GLU A 54 10.64 -0.58 25.51
C GLU A 54 9.58 -0.88 26.59
N TYR A 55 9.16 0.14 27.36
CA TYR A 55 8.12 -0.03 28.36
C TYR A 55 6.76 -0.41 27.76
N LEU A 56 6.40 0.17 26.62
CA LEU A 56 5.17 -0.20 25.91
C LEU A 56 5.23 -1.66 25.45
N GLU A 57 6.34 -2.11 24.86
CA GLU A 57 6.54 -3.52 24.49
C GLU A 57 6.29 -4.45 25.69
N GLU A 58 6.89 -4.15 26.86
CA GLU A 58 6.65 -4.93 28.06
C GLU A 58 5.17 -4.95 28.49
N GLU A 59 4.49 -3.81 28.42
CA GLU A 59 3.06 -3.73 28.78
C GLU A 59 2.19 -4.53 27.82
N PHE A 60 2.45 -4.50 26.51
CA PHE A 60 1.77 -5.36 25.54
C PHE A 60 2.01 -6.85 25.83
N MET A 61 3.25 -7.25 26.11
CA MET A 61 3.53 -8.64 26.49
C MET A 61 2.78 -9.05 27.77
N LYS A 62 2.66 -8.16 28.77
CA LYS A 62 1.84 -8.40 29.99
C LYS A 62 0.35 -8.55 29.69
N LEU A 63 -0.11 -8.04 28.55
CA LEU A 63 -1.49 -8.20 28.07
C LEU A 63 -1.68 -9.46 27.21
N GLY A 64 -0.60 -10.20 26.92
CA GLY A 64 -0.64 -11.48 26.19
C GLY A 64 -0.23 -11.40 24.73
N PHE A 65 0.24 -10.26 24.25
CA PHE A 65 0.78 -10.11 22.89
C PHE A 65 2.12 -10.84 22.76
N LEU A 66 2.36 -11.43 21.58
CA LEU A 66 3.61 -12.14 21.34
C LEU A 66 4.73 -11.14 21.02
N LYS A 67 5.94 -11.45 21.49
CA LYS A 67 7.11 -10.61 21.27
C LYS A 67 7.38 -10.36 19.78
N ASP A 68 7.32 -11.40 18.96
CA ASP A 68 7.52 -11.28 17.50
C ASP A 68 6.47 -10.34 16.85
N GLU A 69 5.25 -10.24 17.40
CA GLU A 69 4.22 -9.32 16.87
C GLU A 69 4.60 -7.86 17.18
N MET A 70 5.24 -7.62 18.33
CA MET A 70 5.68 -6.31 18.77
C MET A 70 6.95 -5.85 18.05
N GLU A 71 7.97 -6.71 17.97
CA GLU A 71 9.27 -6.40 17.37
C GLU A 71 9.17 -6.09 15.88
N HIS A 72 8.32 -6.79 15.14
CA HIS A 72 8.25 -6.63 13.68
C HIS A 72 7.51 -5.38 13.21
N TYR A 73 6.52 -4.89 13.98
CA TYR A 73 5.58 -3.90 13.46
C TYR A 73 5.33 -2.75 14.43
N TYR A 74 5.14 -3.02 15.72
CA TYR A 74 4.76 -1.96 16.67
C TYR A 74 5.92 -0.99 16.90
N ILE A 75 7.09 -1.56 17.22
CA ILE A 75 8.29 -0.78 17.53
C ILE A 75 8.70 0.08 16.34
N PHE A 76 8.62 -0.45 15.11
CA PHE A 76 8.95 0.34 13.92
C PHE A 76 7.99 1.50 13.70
N GLN A 77 6.67 1.29 13.86
CA GLN A 77 5.70 2.38 13.72
C GLN A 77 5.89 3.46 14.81
N LEU A 78 6.32 3.08 16.02
CA LEU A 78 6.70 4.04 17.06
C LEU A 78 7.99 4.78 16.73
N SER A 79 8.98 4.11 16.15
CA SER A 79 10.23 4.72 15.68
C SER A 79 10.00 5.69 14.53
N GLU A 80 9.12 5.38 13.57
CA GLU A 80 8.76 6.34 12.51
C GLU A 80 8.11 7.61 13.08
N ILE A 81 7.24 7.47 14.09
CA ILE A 81 6.67 8.63 14.78
C ILE A 81 7.77 9.45 15.48
N LYS A 82 8.73 8.77 16.12
CA LYS A 82 9.90 9.42 16.73
C LYS A 82 10.69 10.23 15.70
N ASP A 83 10.96 9.66 14.53
CA ASP A 83 11.76 10.31 13.48
C ASP A 83 11.02 11.49 12.82
N MET A 84 9.74 11.33 12.49
CA MET A 84 8.91 12.38 11.86
C MET A 84 8.66 13.58 12.78
N GLU A 85 8.57 13.32 14.09
CA GLU A 85 8.22 14.31 15.11
C GLU A 85 9.43 14.72 15.98
N ASN A 86 10.64 14.31 15.59
CA ASN A 86 11.88 14.63 16.28
C ASN A 86 12.03 16.15 16.46
N GLY A 87 12.23 16.60 17.71
CA GLY A 87 12.29 18.01 18.08
C GLY A 87 10.95 18.78 18.08
N LYS A 88 9.83 18.16 17.69
CA LYS A 88 8.47 18.75 17.72
C LYS A 88 7.68 18.36 18.96
N ILE A 89 7.88 17.15 19.47
CA ILE A 89 7.19 16.66 20.67
C ILE A 89 7.87 17.20 21.92
N ARG A 90 7.10 17.86 22.78
CA ARG A 90 7.60 18.52 24.00
C ARG A 90 7.01 17.98 25.28
N SER A 91 6.12 16.99 25.19
CA SER A 91 5.43 16.42 26.35
C SER A 91 4.93 15.01 26.08
N LEU A 92 4.75 14.24 27.15
CA LEU A 92 4.15 12.91 27.09
C LEU A 92 2.71 12.94 26.57
N VAL A 93 1.95 14.01 26.82
CA VAL A 93 0.61 14.18 26.23
C VAL A 93 0.70 14.13 24.70
N GLN A 94 1.55 14.99 24.13
CA GLN A 94 1.70 15.10 22.67
C GLN A 94 2.21 13.81 22.05
N PHE A 95 3.12 13.10 22.73
CA PHE A 95 3.56 11.79 22.28
C PHE A 95 2.44 10.77 22.33
N TYR A 96 1.72 10.72 23.45
CA TYR A 96 0.62 9.80 23.66
C TYR A 96 -0.46 9.96 22.58
N ASP A 97 -0.83 11.20 22.26
CA ASP A 97 -1.80 11.52 21.20
C ASP A 97 -1.35 11.00 19.82
N LYS A 98 -0.04 10.83 19.60
CA LYS A 98 0.52 10.28 18.35
C LYS A 98 0.57 8.76 18.33
N ILE A 99 0.76 8.11 19.47
CA ILE A 99 0.91 6.65 19.55
C ILE A 99 -0.40 5.91 19.82
N ILE A 100 -1.39 6.57 20.43
CA ILE A 100 -2.65 5.92 20.77
C ILE A 100 -3.39 5.32 19.57
N PRO A 101 -3.37 5.94 18.36
CA PRO A 101 -3.97 5.31 17.20
C PRO A 101 -3.26 4.01 16.80
N VAL A 102 -1.93 3.93 16.96
CA VAL A 102 -1.16 2.69 16.73
C VAL A 102 -1.56 1.62 17.75
N ILE A 103 -1.65 1.99 19.03
CA ILE A 103 -2.07 1.07 20.10
C ILE A 103 -3.43 0.45 19.77
N ASN A 104 -4.41 1.28 19.41
CA ASN A 104 -5.77 0.83 19.09
C ASN A 104 -5.81 -0.10 17.88
N GLU A 105 -5.03 0.17 16.82
CA GLU A 105 -4.92 -0.74 15.67
C GLU A 105 -4.50 -2.17 16.10
N PHE A 106 -3.50 -2.30 16.96
CA PHE A 106 -3.03 -3.60 17.45
C PHE A 106 -4.12 -4.38 18.20
N PHE A 107 -4.90 -3.68 19.02
CA PHE A 107 -6.03 -4.27 19.71
C PHE A 107 -7.14 -4.72 18.76
N LEU A 108 -7.43 -3.94 17.72
CA LEU A 108 -8.40 -4.32 16.69
C LEU A 108 -7.93 -5.51 15.86
N GLU A 109 -6.64 -5.62 15.55
CA GLU A 109 -6.07 -6.82 14.91
C GLU A 109 -6.31 -8.06 15.77
N LYS A 110 -6.07 -7.98 17.09
CA LYS A 110 -6.34 -9.07 18.02
C LYS A 110 -7.83 -9.45 18.09
N ILE A 111 -8.73 -8.47 17.97
CA ILE A 111 -10.18 -8.75 17.87
C ILE A 111 -10.49 -9.58 16.64
N PHE A 112 -9.89 -9.26 15.48
CA PHE A 112 -10.07 -10.03 14.26
C PHE A 112 -9.50 -11.44 14.36
N GLU A 113 -8.33 -11.61 14.96
CA GLU A 113 -7.73 -12.92 15.24
C GLU A 113 -8.62 -13.75 16.19
N TYR A 114 -9.22 -13.12 17.20
CA TYR A 114 -10.16 -13.78 18.11
C TYR A 114 -11.45 -14.25 17.42
N ILE A 115 -11.94 -13.49 16.42
CA ILE A 115 -13.11 -13.85 15.62
C ILE A 115 -12.85 -15.11 14.77
N ILE A 116 -11.62 -15.30 14.29
CA ILE A 116 -11.24 -16.47 13.46
C ILE A 116 -10.73 -17.68 14.25
N ASP A 117 -10.92 -17.65 15.58
CA ASP A 117 -10.52 -18.67 16.55
C ASP A 117 -9.01 -18.90 16.65
N ASP A 118 -8.22 -17.82 16.63
CA ASP A 118 -6.80 -17.90 16.97
C ASP A 118 -6.59 -18.09 18.49
N GLU A 119 -5.79 -19.09 18.87
CA GLU A 119 -5.56 -19.45 20.28
C GLU A 119 -4.82 -18.35 21.06
N ALA A 120 -3.82 -17.69 20.44
CA ALA A 120 -3.06 -16.62 21.08
C ALA A 120 -3.96 -15.40 21.30
N ALA A 121 -4.83 -15.08 20.34
CA ALA A 121 -5.82 -14.02 20.49
C ALA A 121 -6.83 -14.34 21.60
N ALA A 122 -7.30 -15.59 21.73
CA ALA A 122 -8.20 -15.99 22.81
C ALA A 122 -7.58 -15.79 24.21
N SER A 123 -6.29 -16.12 24.36
CA SER A 123 -5.53 -15.87 25.59
C SER A 123 -5.43 -14.37 25.90
N THR A 124 -5.12 -13.56 24.88
CA THR A 124 -5.07 -12.10 24.98
C THR A 124 -6.41 -11.54 25.44
N MET A 125 -7.52 -11.92 24.78
CA MET A 125 -8.87 -11.45 25.14
C MET A 125 -9.28 -11.83 26.56
N SER A 126 -8.87 -13.01 27.04
CA SER A 126 -9.07 -13.43 28.44
C SER A 126 -8.32 -12.52 29.41
N THR A 127 -7.07 -12.18 29.09
CA THR A 127 -6.23 -11.27 29.88
C THR A 127 -6.84 -9.86 29.93
N LEU A 128 -7.28 -9.33 28.79
CA LEU A 128 -7.95 -8.02 28.73
C LEU A 128 -9.22 -7.99 29.57
N ARG A 129 -10.02 -9.05 29.54
CA ARG A 129 -11.19 -9.19 30.40
C ARG A 129 -10.82 -9.19 31.88
N SER A 130 -9.77 -9.92 32.27
CA SER A 130 -9.32 -10.02 33.66
C SER A 130 -8.80 -8.69 34.22
N LYS A 131 -8.31 -7.82 33.34
CA LYS A 131 -7.83 -6.46 33.66
C LYS A 131 -8.91 -5.39 33.48
N GLU A 132 -10.17 -5.78 33.27
CA GLU A 132 -11.31 -4.89 33.08
C GLU A 132 -11.18 -3.93 31.88
N LEU A 133 -10.40 -4.32 30.86
CA LEU A 133 -10.18 -3.53 29.64
C LEU A 133 -11.25 -3.77 28.56
N LEU A 134 -12.20 -4.65 28.82
CA LEU A 134 -13.30 -4.99 27.92
C LEU A 134 -14.63 -4.65 28.59
N PRO A 135 -15.25 -3.50 28.25
CA PRO A 135 -16.57 -3.14 28.75
C PRO A 135 -17.61 -4.22 28.44
N ILE A 136 -18.55 -4.45 29.37
CA ILE A 136 -19.57 -5.51 29.21
C ILE A 136 -20.42 -5.30 27.95
N SER A 137 -20.79 -4.06 27.65
CA SER A 137 -21.52 -3.68 26.43
C SER A 137 -20.76 -4.11 25.18
N PHE A 138 -19.48 -3.76 25.09
CA PHE A 138 -18.61 -4.18 23.98
C PHE A 138 -18.46 -5.70 23.87
N ILE A 139 -18.28 -6.41 24.99
CA ILE A 139 -18.20 -7.89 25.01
C ILE A 139 -19.46 -8.51 24.40
N MET A 140 -20.64 -7.96 24.70
CA MET A 140 -21.89 -8.47 24.14
C MET A 140 -21.96 -8.28 22.62
N GLU A 141 -21.56 -7.12 22.10
CA GLU A 141 -21.52 -6.88 20.65
C GLU A 141 -20.50 -7.79 19.96
N LEU A 142 -19.29 -7.91 20.51
CA LEU A 142 -18.25 -8.78 19.97
C LEU A 142 -18.68 -10.26 19.95
N ARG A 143 -19.36 -10.72 21.00
CA ARG A 143 -19.92 -12.08 21.04
C ARG A 143 -20.96 -12.29 19.94
N ASN A 144 -21.85 -11.32 19.73
CA ASN A 144 -22.85 -11.40 18.67
C ASN A 144 -22.19 -11.46 17.29
N LEU A 145 -21.18 -10.60 17.05
CA LEU A 145 -20.41 -10.61 15.81
C LEU A 145 -19.73 -11.97 15.59
N LYS A 146 -19.05 -12.50 16.62
CA LYS A 146 -18.43 -13.82 16.57
C LYS A 146 -19.44 -14.93 16.23
N THR A 147 -20.62 -14.92 16.85
CA THR A 147 -21.68 -15.89 16.53
C THR A 147 -22.20 -15.76 15.09
N LEU A 148 -22.23 -14.55 14.51
CA LEU A 148 -22.57 -14.39 13.09
C LEU A 148 -21.51 -15.04 12.19
N PHE A 149 -20.23 -14.88 12.53
CA PHE A 149 -19.13 -15.53 11.83
C PHE A 149 -19.18 -17.06 11.97
N GLU A 150 -19.41 -17.60 13.17
CA GLU A 150 -19.57 -19.05 13.41
C GLU A 150 -20.69 -19.68 12.55
N ARG A 151 -21.76 -18.92 12.30
CA ARG A 151 -22.87 -19.33 11.41
C ARG A 151 -22.53 -19.26 9.92
N ASN A 152 -21.42 -18.62 9.56
CA ASN A 152 -20.96 -18.40 8.18
C ASN A 152 -19.51 -18.90 7.99
N PRO A 153 -19.27 -20.23 7.96
CA PRO A 153 -17.91 -20.79 7.93
C PRO A 153 -17.05 -20.33 6.73
N SER A 154 -17.67 -20.07 5.58
CA SER A 154 -16.96 -19.54 4.41
C SER A 154 -16.42 -18.13 4.65
N LYS A 155 -17.14 -17.29 5.40
CA LYS A 155 -16.68 -15.94 5.79
C LYS A 155 -15.55 -16.01 6.79
N VAL A 156 -15.61 -16.93 7.75
CA VAL A 156 -14.50 -17.18 8.68
C VAL A 156 -13.24 -17.58 7.91
N GLU A 157 -13.34 -18.49 6.95
CA GLU A 157 -12.18 -18.92 6.16
C GLU A 157 -11.64 -17.79 5.27
N ASN A 158 -12.52 -17.00 4.65
CA ASN A 158 -12.09 -15.83 3.85
C ASN A 158 -11.36 -14.80 4.72
N LEU A 159 -11.93 -14.47 5.90
CA LEU A 159 -11.32 -13.56 6.85
C LEU A 159 -9.98 -14.09 7.37
N ARG A 160 -9.91 -15.39 7.70
CA ARG A 160 -8.67 -16.06 8.12
C ARG A 160 -7.58 -15.96 7.05
N LYS A 161 -7.92 -16.25 5.78
CA LYS A 161 -6.97 -16.10 4.67
C LYS A 161 -6.53 -14.64 4.52
N TYR A 162 -7.45 -13.70 4.64
CA TYR A 162 -7.15 -12.28 4.48
C TYR A 162 -6.19 -11.77 5.56
N ILE A 163 -6.47 -12.03 6.84
CA ILE A 163 -5.64 -11.59 7.97
C ILE A 163 -4.24 -12.19 7.87
N LYS A 164 -4.13 -13.48 7.50
CA LYS A 164 -2.85 -14.19 7.36
C LYS A 164 -2.05 -13.82 6.11
N LEU A 165 -2.56 -12.95 5.21
CA LEU A 165 -1.81 -12.50 4.03
C LEU A 165 -0.51 -11.82 4.43
N ARG A 166 -0.60 -10.89 5.39
CA ARG A 166 0.55 -10.14 5.89
C ARG A 166 1.64 -11.11 6.34
N ASP A 167 1.32 -12.00 7.28
CA ASP A 167 2.30 -12.89 7.90
C ASP A 167 2.93 -13.83 6.87
N LYS A 168 2.16 -14.27 5.85
CA LYS A 168 2.70 -15.07 4.75
C LYS A 168 3.69 -14.30 3.88
N ILE A 169 3.38 -13.05 3.53
CA ILE A 169 4.29 -12.22 2.72
C ILE A 169 5.54 -11.88 3.52
N ILE A 170 5.37 -11.36 4.74
CA ILE A 170 6.48 -11.04 5.64
C ILE A 170 7.35 -12.27 5.87
N GLY A 171 6.75 -13.40 6.22
CA GLY A 171 7.46 -14.66 6.42
C GLY A 171 8.21 -15.12 5.16
N LYS A 172 7.64 -14.95 3.96
CA LYS A 172 8.35 -15.26 2.70
C LYS A 172 9.59 -14.39 2.51
N LEU A 173 9.49 -13.08 2.78
CA LEU A 173 10.60 -12.14 2.66
C LEU A 173 11.69 -12.44 3.70
N LEU A 174 11.32 -12.55 4.98
CA LEU A 174 12.28 -12.80 6.07
C LEU A 174 12.98 -14.15 5.92
N ASN A 175 12.28 -15.21 5.51
CA ASN A 175 12.89 -16.52 5.25
C ASN A 175 13.89 -16.50 4.08
N ASN A 176 13.81 -15.50 3.19
CA ASN A 176 14.74 -15.30 2.09
C ASN A 176 15.63 -14.07 2.28
N LYS A 177 15.69 -13.50 3.50
CA LYS A 177 16.43 -12.28 3.83
C LYS A 177 17.82 -12.24 3.20
N LYS A 178 18.66 -13.23 3.51
CA LYS A 178 20.04 -13.30 2.99
C LYS A 178 20.12 -13.34 1.46
N LYS A 179 19.12 -13.92 0.79
CA LYS A 179 19.09 -13.97 -0.68
C LYS A 179 18.66 -12.64 -1.27
N ILE A 180 17.72 -11.95 -0.61
CA ILE A 180 17.26 -10.61 -0.99
C ILE A 180 18.40 -9.61 -0.85
N GLU A 181 19.10 -9.63 0.29
CA GLU A 181 20.24 -8.75 0.58
C GLU A 181 21.38 -8.96 -0.43
N ARG A 182 21.56 -10.19 -0.90
CA ARG A 182 22.57 -10.59 -1.89
C ARG A 182 22.06 -10.64 -3.33
N VAL A 183 20.90 -10.06 -3.65
CA VAL A 183 20.43 -9.99 -5.06
C VAL A 183 21.47 -9.32 -5.97
N ASN A 184 22.39 -8.54 -5.40
CA ASN A 184 23.54 -7.95 -6.09
C ASN A 184 24.58 -8.94 -6.62
N ASP A 185 24.58 -10.21 -6.17
CA ASP A 185 25.50 -11.26 -6.65
C ASP A 185 25.25 -11.64 -8.13
N SER A 186 24.12 -11.22 -8.72
CA SER A 186 23.85 -11.38 -10.15
C SER A 186 24.97 -10.77 -11.01
N LYS A 187 25.14 -11.23 -12.25
CA LYS A 187 26.17 -10.70 -13.17
C LYS A 187 25.72 -9.46 -13.95
N TYR A 188 24.41 -9.22 -14.06
CA TYR A 188 23.86 -8.18 -14.95
C TYR A 188 23.18 -7.06 -14.14
N PRO A 189 23.60 -5.79 -14.27
CA PRO A 189 22.98 -4.63 -13.62
C PRO A 189 21.46 -4.57 -13.74
N ARG A 190 20.95 -4.87 -14.94
CA ARG A 190 19.52 -4.96 -15.25
C ARG A 190 18.80 -5.91 -14.28
N ASP A 191 19.31 -7.12 -14.15
CA ASP A 191 18.66 -8.14 -13.33
C ASP A 191 18.78 -7.81 -11.83
N LYS A 192 19.81 -7.06 -11.42
CA LYS A 192 19.98 -6.61 -10.04
C LYS A 192 18.91 -5.58 -9.67
N LEU A 193 18.89 -4.46 -10.38
CA LEU A 193 18.17 -3.27 -9.95
C LEU A 193 16.66 -3.41 -10.09
N GLN A 194 16.18 -4.00 -11.19
CA GLN A 194 14.75 -4.16 -11.40
C GLN A 194 14.14 -5.11 -10.35
N LEU A 195 14.85 -6.20 -10.02
CA LEU A 195 14.37 -7.18 -9.05
C LEU A 195 14.40 -6.57 -7.66
N PHE A 196 15.51 -5.92 -7.33
CA PHE A 196 15.69 -5.26 -6.07
C PHE A 196 14.66 -4.14 -5.88
N TYR A 197 14.40 -3.31 -6.89
CA TYR A 197 13.34 -2.30 -6.89
C TYR A 197 11.99 -2.94 -6.53
N MET A 198 11.58 -4.00 -7.22
CA MET A 198 10.29 -4.65 -6.97
C MET A 198 10.20 -5.28 -5.56
N LEU A 199 11.28 -5.92 -5.09
CA LEU A 199 11.35 -6.47 -3.74
C LEU A 199 11.32 -5.36 -2.68
N TYR A 200 12.09 -4.29 -2.87
CA TYR A 200 12.12 -3.13 -2.01
C TYR A 200 10.74 -2.49 -1.89
N ARG A 201 10.00 -2.35 -3.00
CA ARG A 201 8.62 -1.83 -3.00
C ARG A 201 7.68 -2.67 -2.13
N ILE A 202 7.82 -4.00 -2.12
CA ILE A 202 7.03 -4.88 -1.24
C ILE A 202 7.51 -4.76 0.21
N ILE A 203 8.81 -4.71 0.46
CA ILE A 203 9.40 -4.51 1.79
C ILE A 203 8.90 -3.19 2.39
N ALA A 204 8.95 -2.11 1.61
CA ALA A 204 8.49 -0.78 2.00
C ALA A 204 6.96 -0.71 2.17
N PHE A 205 6.19 -1.51 1.43
CA PHE A 205 4.74 -1.63 1.64
C PHE A 205 4.40 -2.14 3.04
N PHE A 206 5.19 -3.08 3.56
CA PHE A 206 5.01 -3.66 4.89
C PHE A 206 5.88 -3.02 5.97
N ASN A 207 6.57 -1.92 5.65
CA ASN A 207 7.43 -1.20 6.58
C ASN A 207 8.53 -2.10 7.20
N LEU A 208 9.16 -2.94 6.38
CA LEU A 208 10.16 -3.93 6.83
C LEU A 208 11.61 -3.51 6.60
N GLN A 209 11.88 -2.28 6.18
CA GLN A 209 13.20 -1.82 5.72
C GLN A 209 14.32 -2.14 6.71
N GLN A 210 14.09 -1.91 8.01
CA GLN A 210 15.08 -2.16 9.08
C GLN A 210 15.52 -3.64 9.20
N PHE A 211 14.74 -4.57 8.66
CA PHE A 211 15.05 -6.00 8.74
C PHE A 211 15.99 -6.45 7.63
N PHE A 212 16.35 -5.59 6.67
CA PHE A 212 17.19 -5.91 5.53
C PHE A 212 18.43 -5.03 5.53
N ASP A 213 19.57 -5.64 5.20
CA ASP A 213 20.79 -4.92 4.89
C ASP A 213 20.75 -4.44 3.43
N PHE A 214 20.82 -3.13 3.25
CA PHE A 214 20.83 -2.47 1.94
C PHE A 214 22.20 -1.92 1.56
N THR A 215 23.26 -2.24 2.31
CA THR A 215 24.60 -1.70 2.07
C THR A 215 25.10 -2.03 0.67
N GLU A 216 24.98 -3.29 0.24
CA GLU A 216 25.48 -3.70 -1.08
C GLU A 216 24.78 -2.96 -2.24
N ILE A 217 23.47 -2.69 -2.13
CA ILE A 217 22.75 -1.97 -3.20
C ILE A 217 23.07 -0.48 -3.18
N ARG A 218 23.31 0.09 -2.00
CA ARG A 218 23.77 1.47 -1.84
C ARG A 218 25.12 1.65 -2.53
N ASP A 219 26.06 0.76 -2.22
CA ASP A 219 27.39 0.77 -2.84
C ASP A 219 27.31 0.60 -4.35
N PHE A 220 26.41 -0.27 -4.85
CA PHE A 220 26.23 -0.46 -6.28
C PHE A 220 25.71 0.80 -6.97
N ILE A 221 24.64 1.42 -6.46
CA ILE A 221 24.03 2.62 -7.05
C ILE A 221 25.01 3.79 -7.05
N GLU A 222 25.71 4.01 -5.94
CA GLU A 222 26.64 5.13 -5.77
C GLU A 222 27.87 5.00 -6.69
N ASN A 223 28.44 3.79 -6.82
CA ASN A 223 29.72 3.60 -7.51
C ASN A 223 29.60 3.19 -8.98
N ASN A 224 28.41 2.82 -9.48
CA ASN A 224 28.23 2.27 -10.83
C ASN A 224 27.12 2.98 -11.61
N MET A 225 27.02 4.31 -11.48
CA MET A 225 26.00 5.12 -12.16
C MET A 225 25.94 4.87 -13.68
N ASP A 226 27.10 4.73 -14.33
CA ASP A 226 27.18 4.45 -15.77
C ASP A 226 26.56 3.10 -16.16
N ASP A 227 26.46 2.14 -15.23
CA ASP A 227 25.89 0.80 -15.49
C ASP A 227 24.36 0.78 -15.41
N TRP A 228 23.75 1.75 -14.71
CA TRP A 228 22.31 1.76 -14.48
C TRP A 228 21.58 2.99 -15.00
N LEU A 229 22.30 4.06 -15.32
CA LEU A 229 21.77 5.21 -16.02
C LEU A 229 21.67 4.91 -17.53
N ASP A 230 20.85 3.91 -17.84
CA ASP A 230 20.63 3.36 -19.18
C ASP A 230 19.16 2.99 -19.36
N THR A 231 18.73 2.85 -20.61
CA THR A 231 17.39 2.36 -20.96
C THR A 231 17.45 0.88 -21.33
N ILE A 232 16.33 0.17 -21.19
CA ILE A 232 16.26 -1.24 -21.60
C ILE A 232 15.27 -1.47 -22.76
N PRO A 233 15.48 -2.51 -23.58
CA PRO A 233 14.46 -2.95 -24.51
C PRO A 233 13.24 -3.52 -23.75
N LEU A 234 12.04 -3.25 -24.28
CA LEU A 234 10.75 -3.77 -23.78
C LEU A 234 10.38 -3.28 -22.37
N VAL A 235 10.38 -1.97 -22.18
CA VAL A 235 9.94 -1.32 -20.94
C VAL A 235 8.47 -1.60 -20.65
N SER A 236 8.18 -2.08 -19.44
CA SER A 236 6.81 -2.30 -18.96
C SER A 236 6.67 -2.01 -17.47
N LEU A 237 5.44 -1.96 -16.98
CA LEU A 237 5.19 -1.83 -15.55
C LEU A 237 5.65 -3.03 -14.71
N LYS A 238 5.93 -4.17 -15.35
CA LYS A 238 6.54 -5.37 -14.72
C LYS A 238 8.06 -5.40 -14.89
N ASN A 239 8.56 -4.71 -15.91
CA ASN A 239 9.96 -4.60 -16.30
C ASN A 239 10.30 -3.10 -16.37
N PRO A 240 10.31 -2.40 -15.21
CA PRO A 240 10.49 -0.95 -15.13
C PRO A 240 11.84 -0.53 -15.68
N ASP A 241 11.95 0.67 -16.22
CA ASP A 241 13.20 1.10 -16.85
C ASP A 241 14.37 1.16 -15.84
N LEU A 242 15.59 0.90 -16.31
CA LEU A 242 16.75 0.69 -15.42
C LEU A 242 17.14 1.98 -14.70
N TYR A 243 17.20 3.11 -15.42
CA TYR A 243 17.45 4.42 -14.83
C TYR A 243 16.42 4.78 -13.76
N TYR A 244 15.13 4.50 -14.01
CA TYR A 244 14.07 4.79 -13.05
C TYR A 244 14.24 3.96 -11.78
N CYS A 245 14.60 2.67 -11.90
CA CYS A 245 14.88 1.83 -10.73
C CYS A 245 16.03 2.40 -9.88
N GLY A 246 17.11 2.82 -10.53
CA GLY A 246 18.27 3.43 -9.85
C GLY A 246 17.92 4.74 -9.15
N ILE A 247 17.25 5.68 -9.84
CA ILE A 247 16.82 6.97 -9.28
C ILE A 247 15.84 6.76 -8.12
N TYR A 248 14.84 5.89 -8.28
CA TYR A 248 13.86 5.61 -7.24
C TYR A 248 14.51 5.03 -5.99
N LEU A 249 15.40 4.04 -6.16
CA LEU A 249 16.11 3.43 -5.03
C LEU A 249 17.07 4.41 -4.36
N ALA A 250 17.71 5.29 -5.15
CA ALA A 250 18.57 6.34 -4.62
C ALA A 250 17.80 7.28 -3.70
N GLU A 251 16.63 7.76 -4.13
CA GLU A 251 15.77 8.63 -3.32
C GLU A 251 15.29 7.91 -2.04
N GLU A 252 14.70 6.73 -2.18
CA GLU A 252 14.11 5.99 -1.07
C GLU A 252 15.12 5.51 -0.02
N LEU A 253 16.36 5.25 -0.43
CA LEU A 253 17.44 4.89 0.46
C LEU A 253 18.30 6.10 0.86
N SER A 254 18.02 7.30 0.36
CA SER A 254 18.85 8.49 0.60
C SER A 254 20.31 8.28 0.20
N ILE A 255 20.54 7.71 -0.98
CA ILE A 255 21.87 7.52 -1.59
C ILE A 255 22.22 8.78 -2.37
N PRO A 256 23.39 9.40 -2.15
CA PRO A 256 23.80 10.55 -2.93
C PRO A 256 24.08 10.14 -4.39
N ILE A 257 23.49 10.86 -5.34
CA ILE A 257 23.73 10.69 -6.78
C ILE A 257 24.06 12.04 -7.42
N ASP A 258 24.79 12.02 -8.54
CA ASP A 258 25.04 13.24 -9.32
C ASP A 258 23.79 13.63 -10.11
N GLU A 259 22.96 14.47 -9.50
CA GLU A 259 21.74 14.99 -10.13
C GLU A 259 22.00 15.68 -11.48
N THR A 260 23.16 16.31 -11.67
CA THR A 260 23.44 17.01 -12.93
C THR A 260 23.58 16.01 -14.07
N THR A 261 24.30 14.92 -13.82
CA THR A 261 24.47 13.82 -14.77
C THR A 261 23.13 13.12 -15.03
N VAL A 262 22.34 12.86 -13.99
CA VAL A 262 21.00 12.25 -14.13
C VAL A 262 20.07 13.13 -14.95
N LYS A 263 19.99 14.44 -14.65
CA LYS A 263 19.17 15.40 -15.42
C LYS A 263 19.60 15.47 -16.88
N TYR A 264 20.90 15.47 -17.15
CA TYR A 264 21.42 15.44 -18.53
C TYR A 264 21.00 14.16 -19.26
N PHE A 265 21.11 13.00 -18.62
CA PHE A 265 20.64 11.74 -19.19
C PHE A 265 19.14 11.76 -19.49
N LEU A 266 18.31 12.23 -18.55
CA LEU A 266 16.86 12.32 -18.74
C LEU A 266 16.48 13.24 -19.91
N LEU A 267 17.23 14.32 -20.16
CA LEU A 267 17.01 15.17 -21.33
C LEU A 267 17.29 14.44 -22.65
N ASN A 268 18.28 13.55 -22.69
CA ASN A 268 18.51 12.71 -23.87
C ASN A 268 17.37 11.69 -24.06
N VAL A 269 16.91 11.05 -22.97
CA VAL A 269 15.74 10.15 -23.01
C VAL A 269 14.48 10.89 -23.49
N TYR A 270 14.31 12.15 -23.08
CA TYR A 270 13.25 13.01 -23.59
C TYR A 270 13.33 13.18 -25.11
N ASP A 271 14.51 13.53 -25.63
CA ASP A 271 14.74 13.74 -27.07
C ASP A 271 14.48 12.44 -27.86
N GLU A 272 14.96 11.30 -27.37
CA GLU A 272 14.68 9.97 -27.96
C GLU A 272 13.17 9.70 -28.07
N ASN A 273 12.41 9.95 -27.00
CA ASN A 273 10.96 9.73 -27.01
C ASN A 273 10.22 10.60 -28.04
N ILE A 274 10.66 11.84 -28.28
CA ILE A 274 9.97 12.74 -29.22
C ILE A 274 10.42 12.56 -30.67
N ASP A 275 11.63 12.03 -30.90
CA ASP A 275 12.21 11.80 -32.22
C ASP A 275 11.84 10.43 -32.79
N GLU A 276 11.74 9.40 -31.95
CA GLU A 276 11.42 8.03 -32.39
C GLU A 276 9.93 7.80 -32.67
N PHE A 277 9.03 8.53 -31.98
CA PHE A 277 7.60 8.25 -31.99
C PHE A 277 6.75 9.41 -32.56
N GLU A 278 5.80 9.07 -33.41
CA GLU A 278 4.82 10.03 -33.94
C GLU A 278 3.80 10.43 -32.88
N ALA A 279 3.48 9.52 -31.94
CA ALA A 279 2.62 9.79 -30.79
C ALA A 279 3.24 9.25 -29.49
N PRO A 280 4.27 9.92 -28.91
CA PRO A 280 5.10 9.38 -27.83
C PRO A 280 4.29 8.82 -26.66
N LEU A 281 3.31 9.57 -26.13
CA LEU A 281 2.48 9.11 -25.02
C LEU A 281 1.71 7.80 -25.31
N VAL A 282 1.34 7.53 -26.57
CA VAL A 282 0.53 6.36 -26.93
C VAL A 282 1.38 5.18 -27.38
N GLU A 283 2.45 5.45 -28.13
CA GLU A 283 3.33 4.41 -28.69
C GLU A 283 4.36 3.93 -27.67
N ALA A 284 4.83 4.85 -26.82
CA ALA A 284 5.89 4.67 -25.83
C ALA A 284 5.38 4.92 -24.39
N THR A 285 4.11 4.58 -24.10
CA THR A 285 3.43 4.93 -22.84
C THR A 285 4.25 4.64 -21.59
N ASN A 286 4.90 3.46 -21.53
CA ASN A 286 5.69 3.08 -20.35
C ASN A 286 7.00 3.87 -20.24
N GLN A 287 7.68 4.14 -21.36
CA GLN A 287 8.90 4.95 -21.39
C GLN A 287 8.61 6.39 -20.97
N VAL A 288 7.57 7.00 -21.56
CA VAL A 288 7.11 8.34 -21.17
C VAL A 288 6.71 8.37 -19.69
N TYR A 289 6.05 7.32 -19.18
CA TYR A 289 5.69 7.23 -17.77
C TYR A 289 6.92 7.24 -16.85
N PHE A 290 7.89 6.34 -17.08
CA PHE A 290 9.08 6.27 -16.24
C PHE A 290 10.00 7.49 -16.38
N PHE A 291 10.03 8.10 -17.57
CA PHE A 291 10.72 9.36 -17.79
C PHE A 291 10.12 10.47 -16.92
N LEU A 292 8.79 10.66 -16.96
CA LEU A 292 8.11 11.69 -16.16
C LEU A 292 8.27 11.45 -14.66
N GLU A 293 8.11 10.22 -14.20
CA GLU A 293 8.28 9.89 -12.76
C GLU A 293 9.73 10.11 -12.32
N SER A 294 10.72 9.77 -13.15
CA SER A 294 12.14 10.05 -12.87
C SER A 294 12.44 11.54 -12.87
N ALA A 295 11.89 12.29 -13.82
CA ALA A 295 12.04 13.74 -13.90
C ALA A 295 11.51 14.41 -12.63
N TRP A 296 10.36 13.96 -12.10
CA TRP A 296 9.83 14.48 -10.84
C TRP A 296 10.68 14.12 -9.63
N LEU A 297 11.24 12.91 -9.57
CA LEU A 297 12.12 12.49 -8.46
C LEU A 297 13.38 13.35 -8.34
N VAL A 298 13.87 13.91 -9.45
CA VAL A 298 15.05 14.78 -9.45
C VAL A 298 14.72 16.26 -9.66
N ASP A 299 13.47 16.68 -9.53
CA ASP A 299 13.05 18.07 -9.76
C ASP A 299 13.47 18.63 -11.15
N LEU A 300 13.39 17.81 -12.20
CA LEU A 300 13.55 18.24 -13.59
C LEU A 300 12.24 18.82 -14.13
N GLU A 301 12.17 20.14 -14.24
CA GLU A 301 11.01 20.84 -14.79
C GLU A 301 10.99 20.80 -16.33
N LEU A 302 9.82 20.44 -16.90
CA LEU A 302 9.58 20.48 -18.34
C LEU A 302 8.80 21.75 -18.72
N SER A 303 9.22 22.38 -19.82
CA SER A 303 8.48 23.51 -20.38
C SER A 303 7.14 23.07 -21.00
N GLU A 304 6.21 24.00 -21.15
CA GLU A 304 4.93 23.72 -21.82
C GLU A 304 5.09 23.18 -23.26
N ILE A 305 6.13 23.62 -23.97
CA ILE A 305 6.44 23.13 -25.31
C ILE A 305 6.87 21.68 -25.23
N GLN A 306 7.76 21.35 -24.29
CA GLN A 306 8.23 19.97 -24.13
C GLN A 306 7.09 19.01 -23.76
N ILE A 307 6.20 19.46 -22.89
CA ILE A 307 4.98 18.72 -22.54
C ILE A 307 4.10 18.51 -23.78
N LYS A 308 3.90 19.54 -24.61
CA LYS A 308 3.10 19.41 -25.85
C LYS A 308 3.69 18.39 -26.82
N GLU A 309 5.02 18.33 -26.95
CA GLU A 309 5.67 17.36 -27.83
C GLU A 309 5.53 15.92 -27.31
N LEU A 310 5.62 15.67 -26.00
CA LEU A 310 5.36 14.33 -25.43
C LEU A 310 3.91 13.88 -25.64
N LEU A 311 2.98 14.84 -25.63
CA LEU A 311 1.55 14.60 -25.77
C LEU A 311 1.07 14.65 -27.22
N LYS A 312 1.96 14.88 -28.20
CA LYS A 312 1.57 14.92 -29.61
C LYS A 312 1.05 13.55 -30.03
N GLY A 313 0.13 13.56 -30.99
CA GLY A 313 -0.42 12.32 -31.53
C GLY A 313 -1.74 12.55 -32.28
N ASP A 314 -1.81 11.98 -33.47
CA ASP A 314 -3.00 12.03 -34.32
C ASP A 314 -4.17 11.25 -33.73
N LYS A 315 -5.39 11.59 -34.17
CA LYS A 315 -6.62 10.90 -33.77
C LYS A 315 -6.59 9.38 -34.04
N LYS A 316 -5.84 8.93 -35.05
CA LYS A 316 -5.68 7.51 -35.44
C LYS A 316 -5.22 6.64 -34.26
N TYR A 317 -4.36 7.17 -33.39
CA TYR A 317 -3.81 6.47 -32.22
C TYR A 317 -4.83 6.22 -31.10
N TYR A 318 -5.94 6.97 -31.12
CA TYR A 318 -7.02 6.87 -30.13
C TYR A 318 -8.27 6.16 -30.69
N GLU A 319 -8.15 5.58 -31.88
CA GLU A 319 -9.20 4.75 -32.45
C GLU A 319 -9.17 3.34 -31.84
N SER A 320 -10.33 2.68 -31.83
CA SER A 320 -10.49 1.35 -31.24
C SER A 320 -9.52 0.31 -31.80
N ASN A 321 -9.10 0.45 -33.06
CA ASN A 321 -8.18 -0.46 -33.72
C ASN A 321 -6.74 -0.35 -33.20
N TYR A 322 -6.35 0.82 -32.70
CA TYR A 322 -5.04 1.03 -32.10
C TYR A 322 -5.09 0.68 -30.60
N LEU A 323 -6.05 1.26 -29.88
CA LEU A 323 -6.19 1.10 -28.42
C LEU A 323 -6.35 -0.36 -27.98
N LYS A 324 -6.97 -1.21 -28.80
CA LYS A 324 -7.11 -2.64 -28.50
C LYS A 324 -5.78 -3.39 -28.35
N ASN A 325 -4.70 -2.85 -28.93
CA ASN A 325 -3.36 -3.45 -28.90
C ASN A 325 -2.54 -2.98 -27.70
N LEU A 326 -2.97 -1.93 -26.99
CA LEU A 326 -2.31 -1.47 -25.77
C LEU A 326 -2.76 -2.29 -24.57
N GLU A 327 -1.89 -2.40 -23.58
CA GLU A 327 -2.21 -3.01 -22.29
C GLU A 327 -3.24 -2.19 -21.51
N THR A 328 -4.02 -2.86 -20.67
CA THR A 328 -5.05 -2.18 -19.86
C THR A 328 -4.42 -1.16 -18.91
N SER A 329 -3.24 -1.48 -18.37
CA SER A 329 -2.47 -0.56 -17.54
C SER A 329 -2.00 0.66 -18.33
N GLN A 330 -1.45 0.47 -19.54
CA GLN A 330 -1.05 1.57 -20.43
C GLN A 330 -2.21 2.52 -20.74
N LEU A 331 -3.40 1.98 -21.05
CA LEU A 331 -4.60 2.80 -21.26
C LEU A 331 -4.92 3.68 -20.05
N VAL A 332 -4.74 3.15 -18.84
CA VAL A 332 -4.90 3.92 -17.61
C VAL A 332 -3.77 4.93 -17.43
N LEU A 333 -2.52 4.57 -17.71
CA LEU A 333 -1.37 5.46 -17.58
C LEU A 333 -1.52 6.71 -18.47
N ILE A 334 -2.03 6.56 -19.69
CA ILE A 334 -2.34 7.70 -20.57
C ILE A 334 -3.31 8.68 -19.88
N LEU A 335 -4.37 8.17 -19.25
CA LEU A 335 -5.31 8.99 -18.50
C LEU A 335 -4.70 9.61 -17.24
N LYS A 336 -3.83 8.86 -16.53
CA LYS A 336 -3.08 9.33 -15.35
C LYS A 336 -2.15 10.48 -15.73
N ILE A 337 -1.37 10.34 -16.79
CA ILE A 337 -0.45 11.36 -17.29
C ILE A 337 -1.19 12.64 -17.67
N TYR A 338 -2.31 12.53 -18.40
CA TYR A 338 -3.14 13.71 -18.69
C TYR A 338 -3.64 14.42 -17.43
N LYS A 339 -3.95 13.68 -16.36
CA LYS A 339 -4.37 14.28 -15.09
C LYS A 339 -3.22 14.96 -14.36
N ILE A 340 -2.06 14.31 -14.27
CA ILE A 340 -0.90 14.86 -13.56
C ILE A 340 -0.43 16.15 -14.24
N LEU A 341 -0.38 16.16 -15.57
CA LEU A 341 0.02 17.33 -16.34
C LEU A 341 -1.08 18.41 -16.42
N GLY A 342 -2.25 18.21 -15.79
CA GLY A 342 -3.33 19.20 -15.75
C GLY A 342 -4.10 19.39 -17.06
N VAL A 343 -3.83 18.58 -18.10
CA VAL A 343 -4.40 18.74 -19.44
C VAL A 343 -5.64 17.86 -19.71
N TYR A 344 -6.02 17.00 -18.77
CA TYR A 344 -7.14 16.05 -18.95
C TYR A 344 -8.45 16.71 -19.42
N ASN A 345 -8.78 17.89 -18.87
CA ASN A 345 -10.02 18.60 -19.23
C ASN A 345 -9.92 19.37 -20.56
N SER A 346 -8.71 19.67 -21.03
CA SER A 346 -8.46 20.32 -22.32
C SER A 346 -8.29 19.33 -23.49
N THR A 347 -7.98 18.06 -23.21
CA THR A 347 -7.90 17.00 -24.21
C THR A 347 -9.28 16.74 -24.85
N ASP A 348 -9.32 16.42 -26.16
CA ASP A 348 -10.58 16.12 -26.88
C ASP A 348 -11.39 15.05 -26.11
N PRO A 349 -12.62 15.35 -25.66
CA PRO A 349 -13.43 14.41 -24.90
C PRO A 349 -13.67 13.06 -25.60
N ARG A 350 -13.57 13.01 -26.94
CA ARG A 350 -13.66 11.75 -27.70
C ARG A 350 -12.47 10.84 -27.45
N ILE A 351 -11.26 11.39 -27.30
CA ILE A 351 -10.05 10.61 -26.97
C ILE A 351 -10.23 9.94 -25.62
N ILE A 352 -10.58 10.73 -24.60
CA ILE A 352 -10.80 10.26 -23.23
C ILE A 352 -11.90 9.18 -23.20
N LYS A 353 -13.02 9.40 -23.89
CA LYS A 353 -14.11 8.42 -23.98
C LYS A 353 -13.70 7.13 -24.69
N SER A 354 -12.88 7.20 -25.75
CA SER A 354 -12.40 6.01 -26.46
C SER A 354 -11.53 5.12 -25.57
N ILE A 355 -10.59 5.72 -24.83
CA ILE A 355 -9.71 5.00 -23.89
C ILE A 355 -10.55 4.37 -22.78
N ILE A 356 -11.47 5.14 -22.17
CA ILE A 356 -12.36 4.62 -21.12
C ILE A 356 -13.20 3.45 -21.63
N ARG A 357 -13.76 3.56 -22.84
CA ARG A 357 -14.57 2.49 -23.42
C ARG A 357 -13.75 1.21 -23.60
N GLU A 358 -12.49 1.34 -24.02
CA GLU A 358 -11.60 0.19 -24.15
C GLU A 358 -11.29 -0.46 -22.79
N ILE A 359 -11.02 0.35 -21.75
CA ILE A 359 -10.84 -0.15 -20.37
C ILE A 359 -12.09 -0.90 -19.91
N ASP A 360 -13.28 -0.32 -20.10
CA ASP A 360 -14.55 -0.90 -19.64
C ASP A 360 -14.86 -2.24 -20.33
N GLN A 361 -14.43 -2.43 -21.58
CA GLN A 361 -14.55 -3.70 -22.31
C GLN A 361 -13.71 -4.84 -21.70
N ARG A 362 -12.70 -4.51 -20.90
CA ARG A 362 -11.75 -5.46 -20.30
C ARG A 362 -12.09 -5.83 -18.85
N ILE A 363 -13.21 -5.35 -18.34
CA ILE A 363 -13.70 -5.70 -17.01
C ILE A 363 -14.72 -6.84 -17.12
N THR A 364 -14.26 -8.06 -16.79
CA THR A 364 -15.08 -9.28 -16.83
C THR A 364 -15.61 -9.64 -15.45
N SER A 365 -16.58 -10.55 -15.37
CA SER A 365 -16.95 -11.19 -14.10
C SER A 365 -15.77 -11.89 -13.44
N ASP A 366 -14.78 -12.28 -14.27
CA ASP A 366 -13.57 -12.92 -13.83
C ASP A 366 -12.46 -11.96 -13.36
N GLY A 367 -12.69 -10.67 -13.41
CA GLY A 367 -11.70 -9.64 -13.12
C GLY A 367 -11.23 -8.95 -14.39
N ILE A 368 -10.07 -8.29 -14.30
CA ILE A 368 -9.62 -7.35 -15.32
C ILE A 368 -8.50 -7.97 -16.17
N ILE A 369 -8.74 -8.10 -17.47
CA ILE A 369 -7.79 -8.68 -18.43
C ILE A 369 -6.75 -7.66 -18.90
N GLN A 370 -5.51 -8.09 -19.14
CA GLN A 370 -4.40 -7.23 -19.60
C GLN A 370 -4.61 -6.73 -21.04
N TYR A 371 -5.16 -7.59 -21.89
CA TYR A 371 -5.51 -7.33 -23.30
C TYR A 371 -6.89 -7.91 -23.58
N ARG A 372 -7.53 -7.56 -24.71
CA ARG A 372 -8.88 -8.07 -25.06
C ARG A 372 -9.00 -9.60 -25.03
N ASP A 373 -7.93 -10.30 -25.45
CA ASP A 373 -7.83 -11.75 -25.44
C ASP A 373 -6.74 -12.24 -24.45
N GLY A 374 -6.36 -11.38 -23.50
CA GLY A 374 -5.30 -11.62 -22.55
C GLY A 374 -5.76 -12.31 -21.26
N PHE A 375 -4.78 -12.67 -20.42
CA PHE A 375 -5.04 -13.17 -19.08
C PHE A 375 -5.42 -12.05 -18.11
N ILE A 376 -5.99 -12.42 -16.98
CA ILE A 376 -6.34 -11.51 -15.90
C ILE A 376 -5.10 -11.27 -15.04
N SER A 377 -4.69 -10.01 -14.88
CA SER A 377 -3.47 -9.62 -14.16
C SER A 377 -3.78 -8.76 -12.94
N SER A 378 -2.86 -8.72 -11.98
CA SER A 378 -2.99 -7.87 -10.79
C SER A 378 -2.63 -6.42 -11.11
N GLU A 379 -1.71 -6.21 -12.04
CA GLU A 379 -1.36 -4.90 -12.59
C GLU A 379 -2.57 -4.19 -13.22
N ALA A 380 -3.28 -4.87 -14.14
CA ALA A 380 -4.48 -4.27 -14.75
C ALA A 380 -5.58 -4.04 -13.71
N THR A 381 -5.71 -4.93 -12.72
CA THR A 381 -6.67 -4.79 -11.63
C THR A 381 -6.42 -3.52 -10.81
N TYR A 382 -5.17 -3.31 -10.38
CA TYR A 382 -4.74 -2.11 -9.67
C TYR A 382 -5.06 -0.84 -10.47
N HIS A 383 -4.59 -0.78 -11.72
CA HIS A 383 -4.73 0.42 -12.54
C HIS A 383 -6.18 0.76 -12.87
N VAL A 384 -7.03 -0.23 -13.15
CA VAL A 384 -8.45 0.04 -13.40
C VAL A 384 -9.14 0.54 -12.14
N ILE A 385 -8.89 -0.04 -10.97
CA ILE A 385 -9.46 0.48 -9.71
C ILE A 385 -9.01 1.93 -9.48
N LEU A 386 -7.72 2.22 -9.68
CA LEU A 386 -7.19 3.58 -9.58
C LEU A 386 -7.84 4.53 -10.59
N SER A 387 -8.02 4.12 -11.86
CA SER A 387 -8.67 4.91 -12.90
C SER A 387 -10.12 5.27 -12.56
N TYR A 388 -10.85 4.32 -11.97
CA TYR A 388 -12.21 4.55 -11.51
C TYR A 388 -12.25 5.45 -10.28
N TYR A 389 -11.28 5.34 -9.38
CA TYR A 389 -11.14 6.24 -8.24
C TYR A 389 -10.82 7.67 -8.69
N MET A 390 -9.85 7.80 -9.58
CA MET A 390 -9.43 9.05 -10.21
C MET A 390 -10.60 9.79 -10.87
N ARG A 391 -11.60 9.07 -11.38
CA ARG A 391 -12.77 9.60 -12.10
C ARG A 391 -14.07 9.64 -11.27
N GLU A 392 -14.01 9.33 -9.97
CA GLU A 392 -15.20 9.27 -9.07
C GLU A 392 -16.26 8.26 -9.47
N ASP A 393 -15.87 7.22 -10.21
CA ASP A 393 -16.79 6.28 -10.85
C ASP A 393 -16.79 4.89 -10.19
N VAL A 394 -16.10 4.73 -9.05
CA VAL A 394 -15.88 3.43 -8.38
C VAL A 394 -17.17 2.65 -8.09
N LYS A 395 -18.32 3.33 -7.97
CA LYS A 395 -19.65 2.69 -7.87
C LYS A 395 -19.94 1.65 -8.97
N LYS A 396 -19.39 1.85 -10.17
CA LYS A 396 -19.54 0.92 -11.30
C LYS A 396 -18.81 -0.41 -11.08
N LEU A 397 -17.81 -0.41 -10.20
CA LEU A 397 -17.04 -1.60 -9.87
C LEU A 397 -17.73 -2.50 -8.84
N LYS A 398 -18.69 -1.99 -8.06
CA LYS A 398 -19.37 -2.68 -6.94
C LYS A 398 -19.86 -4.12 -7.24
N LYS A 399 -20.19 -4.42 -8.50
CA LYS A 399 -20.71 -5.72 -8.95
C LYS A 399 -19.65 -6.80 -9.16
N TYR A 400 -18.36 -6.45 -9.12
CA TYR A 400 -17.26 -7.39 -9.36
C TYR A 400 -16.61 -7.79 -8.03
N ASP A 401 -16.38 -9.08 -7.81
CA ASP A 401 -15.61 -9.56 -6.65
C ASP A 401 -14.13 -9.68 -7.03
N PHE A 402 -13.35 -8.68 -6.62
CA PHE A 402 -11.90 -8.67 -6.82
C PHE A 402 -11.14 -9.34 -5.67
N ILE A 403 -11.70 -9.32 -4.45
CA ILE A 403 -10.95 -9.67 -3.24
C ILE A 403 -10.51 -11.13 -3.30
N ASP A 404 -11.43 -12.07 -3.54
CA ASP A 404 -11.10 -13.51 -3.58
C ASP A 404 -9.92 -13.82 -4.51
N ARG A 405 -9.95 -13.21 -5.70
CA ARG A 405 -8.96 -13.42 -6.76
C ARG A 405 -7.60 -12.85 -6.38
N ILE A 406 -7.58 -11.66 -5.77
CA ILE A 406 -6.35 -11.03 -5.29
C ILE A 406 -5.72 -11.90 -4.19
N ILE A 407 -6.50 -12.32 -3.19
CA ILE A 407 -6.02 -13.20 -2.11
C ILE A 407 -5.46 -14.50 -2.71
N SER A 408 -6.23 -15.16 -3.56
CA SER A 408 -5.84 -16.43 -4.19
C SER A 408 -4.54 -16.31 -5.00
N ARG A 409 -4.37 -15.21 -5.76
CA ARG A 409 -3.13 -14.93 -6.50
C ARG A 409 -1.94 -14.72 -5.60
N ILE A 410 -2.08 -13.94 -4.53
CA ILE A 410 -0.99 -13.73 -3.57
C ILE A 410 -0.54 -15.09 -3.02
N TYR A 411 -1.48 -15.90 -2.52
CA TYR A 411 -1.15 -17.22 -1.96
C TYR A 411 -0.43 -18.12 -2.97
N ARG A 412 -1.01 -18.27 -4.18
CA ARG A 412 -0.44 -19.10 -5.24
C ARG A 412 0.95 -18.61 -5.65
N ASN A 413 1.10 -17.31 -5.88
CA ASN A 413 2.35 -16.75 -6.38
C ASN A 413 3.44 -16.81 -5.30
N LEU A 414 3.12 -16.59 -4.02
CA LEU A 414 4.07 -16.77 -2.91
C LEU A 414 4.54 -18.22 -2.76
N GLU A 415 3.66 -19.19 -3.02
CA GLU A 415 3.99 -20.61 -2.94
C GLU A 415 5.06 -20.99 -3.97
N ILE A 416 4.91 -20.54 -5.22
CA ILE A 416 5.82 -20.86 -6.32
C ILE A 416 7.02 -19.90 -6.44
N LEU A 417 6.98 -18.73 -5.80
CA LEU A 417 8.07 -17.76 -5.86
C LEU A 417 9.33 -18.35 -5.22
N VAL A 418 10.40 -18.45 -6.00
CA VAL A 418 11.75 -18.74 -5.49
C VAL A 418 12.57 -17.48 -5.65
N ILE A 419 13.05 -16.95 -4.52
CA ILE A 419 13.94 -15.78 -4.54
C ILE A 419 15.38 -16.29 -4.73
N SER A 420 15.98 -15.88 -5.84
CA SER A 420 17.35 -16.15 -6.28
C SER A 420 17.74 -15.18 -7.41
N GLU A 421 18.94 -15.34 -7.98
CA GLU A 421 19.35 -14.61 -9.20
C GLU A 421 18.41 -14.87 -10.40
N GLU A 422 17.69 -15.99 -10.41
CA GLU A 422 16.74 -16.38 -11.46
C GLU A 422 15.29 -16.09 -11.05
N THR A 423 15.06 -15.13 -10.13
CA THR A 423 13.70 -14.82 -9.67
C THR A 423 12.83 -14.38 -10.84
N ASN A 424 11.64 -14.95 -10.94
CA ASN A 424 10.67 -14.57 -11.95
C ASN A 424 10.02 -13.21 -11.61
N TYR A 425 10.37 -12.18 -12.37
CA TYR A 425 9.83 -10.81 -12.25
C TYR A 425 8.31 -10.73 -12.32
N ASP A 426 7.68 -11.51 -13.21
CA ASP A 426 6.23 -11.48 -13.36
C ASP A 426 5.53 -11.93 -12.08
N LEU A 427 6.11 -12.89 -11.35
CA LEU A 427 5.56 -13.34 -10.07
C LEU A 427 5.70 -12.27 -8.98
N VAL A 428 6.86 -11.62 -8.88
CA VAL A 428 7.09 -10.54 -7.92
C VAL A 428 6.17 -9.35 -8.22
N SER A 429 6.06 -8.98 -9.50
CA SER A 429 5.17 -7.92 -9.98
C SER A 429 3.70 -8.21 -9.68
N GLU A 430 3.23 -9.44 -9.93
CA GLU A 430 1.86 -9.82 -9.59
C GLU A 430 1.58 -9.75 -8.08
N ILE A 431 2.55 -10.12 -7.23
CA ILE A 431 2.42 -9.96 -5.77
C ILE A 431 2.39 -8.48 -5.39
N PHE A 432 3.30 -7.68 -5.94
CA PHE A 432 3.37 -6.24 -5.70
C PHE A 432 2.04 -5.54 -6.04
N TYR A 433 1.55 -5.68 -7.27
CA TYR A 433 0.30 -5.04 -7.68
C TYR A 433 -0.94 -5.62 -6.96
N SER A 434 -0.88 -6.87 -6.50
CA SER A 434 -1.91 -7.41 -5.61
C SER A 434 -1.94 -6.67 -4.28
N CYS A 435 -0.78 -6.40 -3.67
CA CYS A 435 -0.67 -5.62 -2.44
C CYS A 435 -1.14 -4.18 -2.64
N GLU A 436 -0.72 -3.52 -3.73
CA GLU A 436 -1.19 -2.17 -4.08
C GLU A 436 -2.70 -2.13 -4.30
N THR A 437 -3.28 -3.17 -4.89
CA THR A 437 -4.73 -3.28 -5.02
C THR A 437 -5.42 -3.39 -3.66
N LEU A 438 -4.88 -4.21 -2.74
CA LEU A 438 -5.40 -4.29 -1.38
C LEU A 438 -5.30 -2.93 -0.68
N ARG A 439 -4.23 -2.15 -0.89
CA ARG A 439 -4.15 -0.77 -0.39
C ARG A 439 -5.33 0.07 -0.90
N LEU A 440 -5.58 0.08 -2.21
CA LEU A 440 -6.70 0.84 -2.78
C LEU A 440 -8.04 0.43 -2.15
N LEU A 441 -8.28 -0.88 -2.02
CA LEU A 441 -9.54 -1.41 -1.49
C LEU A 441 -9.75 -1.12 0.01
N ASN A 442 -8.68 -0.85 0.76
CA ASN A 442 -8.77 -0.53 2.19
C ASN A 442 -8.73 0.97 2.48
N CYS A 443 -7.99 1.73 1.68
CA CYS A 443 -7.63 3.12 2.00
C CYS A 443 -8.42 4.15 1.17
N ILE A 444 -9.17 3.73 0.14
CA ILE A 444 -10.12 4.62 -0.53
C ILE A 444 -11.37 4.78 0.34
N GLU A 445 -11.59 5.99 0.84
CA GLU A 445 -12.73 6.40 1.66
C GLU A 445 -14.04 6.53 0.87
N MET A 446 -14.45 5.46 0.19
CA MET A 446 -15.73 5.41 -0.50
C MET A 446 -16.48 4.16 -0.09
N LYS A 447 -17.76 4.31 0.28
CA LYS A 447 -18.66 3.20 0.62
C LYS A 447 -18.59 2.08 -0.40
N ASN A 448 -18.59 2.47 -1.67
CA ASN A 448 -18.60 1.54 -2.80
C ASN A 448 -17.35 0.68 -2.86
N VAL A 449 -16.21 1.18 -2.36
CA VAL A 449 -14.98 0.41 -2.20
C VAL A 449 -15.07 -0.54 -1.01
N LEU A 450 -15.48 -0.03 0.15
CA LEU A 450 -15.61 -0.82 1.38
C LEU A 450 -16.56 -2.02 1.20
N VAL A 451 -17.61 -1.87 0.39
CA VAL A 451 -18.55 -2.96 0.10
C VAL A 451 -17.86 -4.16 -0.57
N HIS A 452 -16.77 -3.98 -1.32
CA HIS A 452 -16.02 -5.12 -1.87
C HIS A 452 -15.41 -5.98 -0.76
N LEU A 453 -14.77 -5.35 0.24
CA LEU A 453 -14.21 -6.04 1.40
C LEU A 453 -15.31 -6.74 2.19
N VAL A 454 -16.39 -6.00 2.47
CA VAL A 454 -17.48 -6.46 3.33
C VAL A 454 -18.23 -7.64 2.72
N ASN A 455 -18.58 -7.55 1.43
CA ASN A 455 -19.27 -8.63 0.73
C ASN A 455 -18.45 -9.92 0.70
N HIS A 456 -17.12 -9.82 0.65
CA HIS A 456 -16.25 -10.99 0.61
C HIS A 456 -15.95 -11.55 2.01
N LEU A 457 -15.65 -10.68 2.98
CA LEU A 457 -15.08 -11.05 4.27
C LEU A 457 -16.09 -11.17 5.41
N PHE A 458 -17.25 -10.50 5.34
CA PHE A 458 -18.19 -10.44 6.47
C PHE A 458 -19.53 -11.15 6.19
N PRO A 459 -20.25 -11.58 7.24
CA PRO A 459 -21.64 -12.06 7.14
C PRO A 459 -22.59 -11.02 6.53
N SER A 460 -23.66 -11.48 5.88
CA SER A 460 -24.60 -10.61 5.15
C SER A 460 -25.29 -9.59 6.05
N GLU A 461 -25.48 -9.90 7.33
CA GLU A 461 -26.03 -8.99 8.32
C GLU A 461 -25.15 -7.75 8.53
N VAL A 462 -23.82 -7.93 8.55
CA VAL A 462 -22.86 -6.81 8.60
C VAL A 462 -22.93 -6.01 7.30
N CYS A 463 -23.00 -6.70 6.14
CA CYS A 463 -23.16 -6.06 4.84
C CYS A 463 -24.43 -5.20 4.76
N ASN A 464 -25.54 -5.69 5.29
CA ASN A 464 -26.82 -5.00 5.26
C ASN A 464 -26.79 -3.73 6.11
N LYS A 465 -26.27 -3.82 7.35
CA LYS A 465 -26.11 -2.65 8.23
C LYS A 465 -25.28 -1.56 7.56
N LEU A 466 -24.16 -1.94 6.94
CA LEU A 466 -23.31 -0.98 6.21
C LEU A 466 -23.99 -0.39 4.97
N ASN A 467 -24.78 -1.17 4.23
CA ASN A 467 -25.53 -0.66 3.09
C ASN A 467 -26.63 0.34 3.52
N GLU A 468 -27.16 0.23 4.73
CA GLU A 468 -28.18 1.14 5.29
C GLU A 468 -27.60 2.47 5.82
N CYS A 469 -26.33 2.51 6.23
CA CYS A 469 -25.65 3.75 6.65
C CYS A 469 -25.64 4.79 5.52
N LYS A 470 -26.24 5.98 5.74
CA LYS A 470 -26.50 6.96 4.68
C LYS A 470 -25.25 7.70 4.19
N GLU A 471 -24.30 8.00 5.07
CA GLU A 471 -23.08 8.72 4.72
C GLU A 471 -21.86 8.12 5.42
N LEU A 472 -20.72 8.11 4.71
CA LEU A 472 -19.42 7.76 5.29
C LEU A 472 -18.87 8.85 6.22
N ALA A 473 -19.55 9.98 6.36
CA ALA A 473 -19.15 11.05 7.28
C ALA A 473 -19.03 10.54 8.73
N GLU A 474 -19.70 9.44 9.07
CA GLU A 474 -19.53 8.73 10.35
C GLU A 474 -18.15 8.06 10.47
N ILE A 475 -17.50 7.63 9.37
CA ILE A 475 -16.11 7.10 9.42
C ILE A 475 -15.13 8.20 9.84
N THR A 476 -15.36 9.46 9.43
CA THR A 476 -14.44 10.54 9.77
C THR A 476 -14.44 10.94 11.24
N GLU A 477 -15.50 10.63 11.99
CA GLU A 477 -15.55 10.85 13.45
C GLU A 477 -14.68 9.85 14.23
N PHE A 478 -14.35 8.69 13.65
CA PHE A 478 -13.49 7.68 14.27
C PHE A 478 -12.02 7.77 13.84
N ASN A 479 -11.67 8.75 13.00
CA ASN A 479 -10.28 8.96 12.55
C ASN A 479 -9.32 9.30 13.70
N ASP A 480 -9.82 9.70 14.86
CA ASP A 480 -9.00 10.01 16.03
C ASP A 480 -8.48 8.74 16.73
N TYR A 481 -9.13 7.58 16.53
CA TYR A 481 -8.79 6.35 17.25
C TYR A 481 -7.84 5.40 16.51
N CYS A 482 -7.68 5.53 15.19
CA CYS A 482 -6.79 4.69 14.38
C CYS A 482 -6.10 5.56 13.33
N ARG A 483 -4.88 5.20 12.92
CA ARG A 483 -4.21 5.97 11.87
C ARG A 483 -4.94 5.77 10.57
N HIS A 484 -5.07 6.86 9.84
CA HIS A 484 -5.87 6.90 8.65
C HIS A 484 -5.01 7.20 7.42
N VAL A 485 -4.66 6.15 6.68
CA VAL A 485 -3.89 6.28 5.45
C VAL A 485 -4.85 6.61 4.31
N LYS A 486 -4.58 7.72 3.63
CA LYS A 486 -5.30 8.09 2.40
C LYS A 486 -4.49 7.67 1.18
N VAL A 487 -5.17 7.60 0.03
CA VAL A 487 -4.54 7.40 -1.27
C VAL A 487 -4.73 8.65 -2.11
N ASN A 488 -3.64 9.17 -2.67
CA ASN A 488 -3.72 10.24 -3.65
C ASN A 488 -4.52 9.76 -4.87
N LYS A 489 -5.58 10.49 -5.21
CA LYS A 489 -6.52 10.12 -6.26
C LYS A 489 -5.94 10.18 -7.67
N ILE A 490 -4.81 10.85 -7.86
CA ILE A 490 -4.11 10.97 -9.15
C ILE A 490 -2.89 10.04 -9.17
N THR A 491 -2.00 10.13 -8.19
CA THR A 491 -0.74 9.36 -8.20
C THR A 491 -0.93 7.91 -7.75
N GLY A 492 -1.91 7.65 -6.88
CA GLY A 492 -2.13 6.36 -6.24
C GLY A 492 -1.27 6.14 -4.99
N GLU A 493 -0.44 7.12 -4.60
CA GLU A 493 0.50 7.03 -3.48
C GLU A 493 -0.17 7.21 -2.12
N LYS A 494 0.49 6.75 -1.06
CA LYS A 494 0.05 6.92 0.33
C LYS A 494 0.18 8.39 0.75
N ILE A 495 -0.85 8.90 1.40
CA ILE A 495 -0.83 10.17 2.13
C ILE A 495 -1.09 9.83 3.59
N LEU A 496 -0.06 9.97 4.43
CA LEU A 496 -0.20 9.86 5.88
C LEU A 496 -0.87 11.14 6.39
N LYS A 497 -1.88 10.98 7.25
CA LYS A 497 -2.66 12.09 7.80
C LYS A 497 -2.57 12.14 9.31
#